data_AF-A0A7C4AT93-F1
#
_entry.id   AF-A0A7C4AT93-F1
#
_cell.length_a   1.000
_cell.length_b   1.000
_cell.length_c   1.000
_cell.angle_alpha   90.00
_cell.angle_beta   90.00
_cell.angle_gamma   90.00
#
_symmetry.space_group_name_H-M   'P 1'
#
loop_
_entity.id
_entity.type
_entity.pdbx_description
1 polymer ?
#
loop_
_entity_poly.entity_id
_entity_poly.type
_entity_poly.pdbx_seq_one_letter_code
_entity_poly.pdbx_strand_id
1 'polypeptide(L)'
;MSSRPSVHTPDTVKVPNHTILYGIVLTTVGVLVVLGGMARLYELREFFPLRLPDQVNEFILNYIPFIVGTFVTSVAALAGVIVGLSWIFSGLGHVGRIRVTLGGAGDFYRPTMTSLAVKEGKIDSYKKPPTLLFWLLSIAWKNTKYLSEISRQIVKWNARFLWKMLALGIVIHFLFRAMELLPPYLASIGLGTGYVLPSPVPFYNLLIAACVCKVLISLSLVPLKKPVVGREMDSMIVEGRGHPSVFFAILEEGSKIFAKRGFPNRISRSRPYVCDDGETLLGTLIESFPEYVKTTCKPAALICTLVGSVMMLVGFLQIILMQYPTFSLGYEDFFRLYSLNLAVDIFLNIALIILGKGFLDQARALMSIYRFRSNLVYVEAKGDLDRKVVADLNGIVAAERLFNPTIQCAFNVRYFSAEAISESVTPDGVRELVALETSGRLAKDVAKLKFLPFQVRFSERYPSVWKTDMPGCDDDEEEQVIAENEGAFKTGEEGGEGRAAVGSGA
;
A
#
# COMPACT_ATOMS: atom_id res chain seq x y z
N MET A 1 34.43 -36.20 16.41
CA MET A 1 34.09 -35.76 15.04
C MET A 1 33.85 -34.26 15.08
N SER A 2 34.73 -33.50 14.45
CA SER A 2 34.70 -32.03 14.43
C SER A 2 33.60 -31.55 13.48
N SER A 3 32.53 -30.97 14.03
CA SER A 3 31.51 -30.27 13.27
C SER A 3 32.09 -28.94 12.79
N ARG A 4 32.51 -28.89 11.53
CA ARG A 4 32.79 -27.62 10.87
C ARG A 4 31.53 -26.75 10.96
N PRO A 5 31.59 -25.51 11.44
CA PRO A 5 30.47 -24.59 11.33
C PRO A 5 30.24 -24.36 9.84
N SER A 6 29.16 -24.90 9.30
CA SER A 6 28.68 -24.51 7.98
C SER A 6 28.36 -23.02 8.07
N VAL A 7 29.20 -22.20 7.44
CA VAL A 7 28.90 -20.80 7.18
C VAL A 7 27.67 -20.80 6.28
N HIS A 8 26.48 -20.82 6.87
CA HIS A 8 25.24 -20.56 6.16
C HIS A 8 25.29 -19.10 5.76
N THR A 9 25.75 -18.85 4.54
CA THR A 9 25.38 -17.61 3.86
C THR A 9 23.85 -17.61 3.84
N PRO A 10 23.17 -16.56 4.34
CA PRO A 10 21.72 -16.51 4.31
C PRO A 10 21.32 -16.61 2.84
N ASP A 11 20.55 -17.65 2.49
CA ASP A 11 20.00 -17.79 1.15
C ASP A 11 19.19 -16.51 0.89
N THR A 12 19.54 -15.75 -0.14
CA THR A 12 18.81 -14.52 -0.50
C THR A 12 17.92 -14.81 -1.68
N VAL A 13 16.63 -14.46 -1.58
CA VAL A 13 15.69 -14.62 -2.69
C VAL A 13 15.68 -13.33 -3.51
N LYS A 14 15.84 -13.42 -4.82
CA LYS A 14 15.74 -12.25 -5.71
C LYS A 14 14.29 -12.06 -6.19
N VAL A 15 13.64 -10.97 -5.80
CA VAL A 15 12.28 -10.58 -6.22
C VAL A 15 12.32 -9.54 -7.34
N PRO A 16 11.34 -9.51 -8.26
CA PRO A 16 11.30 -8.51 -9.33
C PRO A 16 11.15 -7.10 -8.75
N ASN A 17 11.84 -6.12 -9.32
CA ASN A 17 11.66 -4.73 -8.94
C ASN A 17 10.47 -4.11 -9.68
N HIS A 18 9.40 -3.81 -8.94
CA HIS A 18 8.21 -3.17 -9.50
C HIS A 18 8.40 -1.68 -9.83
N THR A 19 9.46 -1.05 -9.32
CA THR A 19 9.73 0.37 -9.58
C THR A 19 10.46 0.61 -10.90
N ILE A 20 10.68 -0.41 -11.72
CA ILE A 20 11.35 -0.26 -13.03
C ILE A 20 10.56 0.68 -13.93
N LEU A 21 9.23 0.50 -14.02
CA LEU A 21 8.38 1.36 -14.83
C LEU A 21 8.46 2.82 -14.38
N TYR A 22 8.41 3.06 -13.07
CA TYR A 22 8.65 4.39 -12.50
C TYR A 22 10.01 4.95 -12.93
N GLY A 23 11.07 4.13 -12.87
CA GLY A 23 12.41 4.51 -13.31
C GLY A 23 12.47 4.91 -14.78
N ILE A 24 11.84 4.13 -15.68
CA ILE A 24 11.77 4.42 -17.11
C ILE A 24 11.06 5.75 -17.36
N VAL A 25 9.90 5.96 -16.74
CA VAL A 25 9.14 7.22 -16.91
C VAL A 25 9.93 8.39 -16.36
N LEU A 26 10.53 8.26 -15.18
CA LEU A 26 11.33 9.32 -14.57
C LEU A 26 12.55 9.69 -15.43
N THR A 27 13.26 8.70 -15.98
CA THR A 27 14.36 8.94 -16.92
C THR A 27 13.87 9.63 -18.19
N THR A 28 12.75 9.18 -18.76
CA THR A 28 12.20 9.77 -19.99
C THR A 28 11.80 11.23 -19.79
N VAL A 29 11.09 11.54 -18.70
CA VAL A 29 10.74 12.93 -18.33
C VAL A 29 12.01 13.75 -18.10
N GLY A 30 13.01 13.19 -17.41
CA GLY A 30 14.30 13.86 -17.19
C GLY A 30 15.01 14.21 -18.50
N VAL A 31 15.06 13.27 -19.46
CA VAL A 31 15.64 13.51 -20.79
C VAL A 31 14.92 14.65 -21.51
N LEU A 32 13.59 14.64 -21.53
CA LEU A 32 12.81 15.69 -22.21
C LEU A 32 13.04 17.07 -21.58
N VAL A 33 13.08 17.16 -20.25
CA VAL A 33 13.35 18.44 -19.55
C VAL A 33 14.79 18.92 -19.80
N VAL A 34 15.78 18.02 -19.81
CA VAL A 34 17.17 18.37 -20.15
C VAL A 34 17.26 18.87 -21.59
N LEU A 35 16.63 18.18 -22.55
CA LEU A 35 16.63 18.61 -23.94
C LEU A 35 15.97 19.98 -24.12
N GLY A 36 14.84 20.22 -23.47
CA GLY A 36 14.18 21.54 -23.49
C GLY A 36 15.05 22.64 -22.88
N GLY A 37 15.67 22.38 -21.73
CA GLY A 37 16.59 23.33 -21.09
C GLY A 37 17.84 23.60 -21.93
N MET A 38 18.46 22.57 -22.50
CA MET A 38 19.64 22.71 -23.36
C MET A 38 19.31 23.44 -24.66
N ALA A 39 18.17 23.14 -25.30
CA ALA A 39 17.72 23.85 -26.49
C ALA A 39 17.55 25.34 -26.19
N ARG A 40 16.92 25.68 -25.06
CA ARG A 40 16.75 27.09 -24.66
C ARG A 40 18.07 27.78 -24.35
N LEU A 41 18.98 27.12 -23.63
CA LEU A 41 20.32 27.68 -23.38
C LEU A 41 21.13 27.88 -24.66
N TYR A 42 20.96 27.00 -25.65
CA TYR A 42 21.59 27.13 -26.96
C TYR A 42 21.06 28.34 -27.73
N GLU A 43 19.74 28.55 -27.77
CA GLU A 43 19.14 29.76 -28.36
C GLU A 43 19.63 31.03 -27.67
N LEU A 44 19.73 31.01 -26.34
CA LEU A 44 20.15 32.17 -25.54
C LEU A 44 21.62 32.54 -25.72
N ARG A 45 22.46 31.64 -26.27
CA ARG A 45 23.86 31.93 -26.60
C ARG A 45 24.01 33.12 -27.55
N GLU A 46 23.10 33.26 -28.50
CA GLU A 46 23.15 34.35 -29.50
C GLU A 46 22.84 35.72 -28.87
N PHE A 47 22.25 35.72 -27.68
CA PHE A 47 21.76 36.92 -27.00
C PHE A 47 22.62 37.39 -25.82
N PHE A 48 23.79 36.77 -25.55
CA PHE A 48 24.76 37.30 -24.60
C PHE A 48 25.71 38.28 -25.30
N PRO A 49 25.51 39.61 -25.18
CA PRO A 49 26.40 40.58 -25.81
C PRO A 49 27.76 40.55 -25.10
N LEU A 50 28.81 40.07 -25.80
CA LEU A 50 30.20 40.21 -25.36
C LEU A 50 30.70 41.67 -25.46
N ARG A 51 29.90 42.58 -26.04
CA ARG A 51 30.14 44.02 -26.11
C ARG A 51 28.83 44.78 -25.91
N LEU A 52 28.79 45.64 -24.88
CA LEU A 52 27.76 46.66 -24.73
C LEU A 52 28.11 47.85 -25.65
N PRO A 53 27.16 48.39 -26.44
CA PRO A 53 27.39 49.59 -27.24
C PRO A 53 27.55 50.83 -26.34
N ASP A 54 28.32 51.81 -26.77
CA ASP A 54 28.78 52.95 -25.94
C ASP A 54 27.67 53.89 -25.40
N GLN A 55 26.42 53.75 -25.87
CA GLN A 55 25.24 54.55 -25.45
C GLN A 55 24.32 53.77 -24.49
N VAL A 56 24.88 53.31 -23.39
CA VAL A 56 24.31 52.27 -22.52
C VAL A 56 23.02 52.69 -21.77
N ASN A 57 22.86 53.96 -21.38
CA ASN A 57 21.83 54.36 -20.41
C ASN A 57 20.37 54.36 -20.94
N GLU A 58 20.11 54.90 -22.14
CA GLU A 58 18.75 54.91 -22.72
C GLU A 58 18.36 53.56 -23.32
N PHE A 59 19.34 52.81 -23.81
CA PHE A 59 19.10 51.47 -24.33
C PHE A 59 18.78 50.46 -23.22
N ILE A 60 19.44 50.52 -22.06
CA ILE A 60 19.18 49.56 -20.96
C ILE A 60 17.71 49.56 -20.55
N LEU A 61 17.09 50.74 -20.39
CA LEU A 61 15.69 50.84 -19.95
C LEU A 61 14.75 50.15 -20.94
N ASN A 62 14.94 50.35 -22.25
CA ASN A 62 14.13 49.68 -23.28
C ASN A 62 14.41 48.17 -23.38
N TYR A 63 15.56 47.69 -22.89
CA TYR A 63 15.90 46.26 -22.83
C TYR A 63 15.50 45.57 -21.52
N ILE A 64 14.99 46.26 -20.49
CA ILE A 64 14.61 45.62 -19.21
C ILE A 64 13.64 44.44 -19.42
N PRO A 65 12.56 44.55 -20.21
CA PRO A 65 11.65 43.42 -20.47
C PRO A 65 12.39 42.20 -21.03
N PHE A 66 13.30 42.45 -21.97
CA PHE A 66 14.14 41.42 -22.58
C PHE A 66 15.08 40.79 -21.55
N ILE A 67 15.78 41.59 -20.75
CA ILE A 67 16.70 41.12 -19.71
C ILE A 67 15.95 40.25 -18.69
N VAL A 68 14.77 40.70 -18.22
CA VAL A 68 13.96 39.95 -17.25
C VAL A 68 13.48 38.62 -17.84
N GLY A 69 12.92 38.63 -19.05
CA GLY A 69 12.46 37.39 -19.71
C GLY A 69 13.61 36.42 -19.99
N THR A 70 14.74 36.93 -20.47
CA THR A 70 15.97 36.15 -20.72
C THR A 70 16.52 35.57 -19.42
N PHE A 71 16.54 36.35 -18.33
CA PHE A 71 17.00 35.89 -17.02
C PHE A 71 16.11 34.76 -16.47
N VAL A 72 14.79 34.97 -16.45
CA VAL A 72 13.83 33.96 -15.96
C VAL A 72 13.96 32.67 -16.75
N THR A 73 13.96 32.74 -18.08
CA THR A 73 14.07 31.55 -18.95
C THR A 73 15.45 30.89 -18.84
N SER A 74 16.53 31.65 -18.66
CA SER A 74 17.89 31.11 -18.42
C SER A 74 17.97 30.34 -17.09
N VAL A 75 17.46 30.94 -16.01
CA VAL A 75 17.44 30.31 -14.68
C VAL A 75 16.56 29.06 -14.70
N ALA A 76 15.39 29.13 -15.34
CA ALA A 76 14.50 28.00 -15.48
C ALA A 76 15.09 26.88 -16.34
N ALA A 77 15.77 27.20 -17.44
CA ALA A 77 16.47 26.24 -18.28
C ALA A 77 17.61 25.56 -17.54
N LEU A 78 18.44 26.32 -16.82
CA LEU A 78 19.52 25.77 -15.99
C LEU A 78 18.97 24.86 -14.88
N ALA A 79 17.92 25.31 -14.18
CA ALA A 79 17.25 24.51 -13.16
C ALA A 79 16.66 23.23 -13.78
N GLY A 80 16.03 23.32 -14.95
CA GLY A 80 15.51 22.20 -15.72
C GLY A 80 16.60 21.18 -16.05
N VAL A 81 17.78 21.63 -16.52
CA VAL A 81 18.92 20.74 -16.80
C VAL A 81 19.40 20.03 -15.53
N ILE A 82 19.60 20.77 -14.44
CA ILE A 82 20.09 20.20 -13.16
C ILE A 82 19.09 19.16 -12.62
N VAL A 83 17.81 19.53 -12.56
CA VAL A 83 16.75 18.66 -12.04
C VAL A 83 16.52 17.47 -12.96
N GLY A 84 16.52 17.68 -14.28
CA GLY A 84 16.35 16.64 -15.28
C GLY A 84 17.48 15.61 -15.26
N LEU A 85 18.74 16.05 -15.13
CA LEU A 85 19.88 15.15 -14.93
C LEU A 85 19.73 14.32 -13.65
N SER A 86 19.33 14.95 -12.53
CA SER A 86 19.07 14.24 -11.28
C SER A 86 18.00 13.15 -11.44
N TRP A 87 16.95 13.40 -12.22
CA TRP A 87 15.92 12.41 -12.54
C TRP A 87 16.41 11.31 -13.47
N ILE A 88 17.25 11.63 -14.46
CA ILE A 88 17.88 10.62 -15.32
C ILE A 88 18.68 9.64 -14.47
N PHE A 89 19.59 10.14 -13.62
CA PHE A 89 20.42 9.28 -12.77
C PHE A 89 19.60 8.49 -11.75
N SER A 90 18.60 9.13 -11.12
CA SER A 90 17.70 8.45 -10.19
C SER A 90 16.89 7.35 -10.89
N GLY A 91 16.34 7.63 -12.07
CA GLY A 91 15.58 6.68 -12.87
C GLY A 91 16.43 5.51 -13.35
N LEU A 92 17.65 5.77 -13.83
CA LEU A 92 18.63 4.73 -14.18
C LEU A 92 18.99 3.86 -12.98
N GLY A 93 19.10 4.44 -11.79
CA GLY A 93 19.29 3.68 -10.55
C GLY A 93 18.15 2.70 -10.25
N HIS A 94 16.91 3.07 -10.55
CA HIS A 94 15.76 2.18 -10.43
C HIS A 94 15.74 1.10 -11.53
N VAL A 95 16.10 1.43 -12.76
CA VAL A 95 16.13 0.50 -13.91
C VAL A 95 17.26 -0.51 -13.77
N GLY A 96 18.45 -0.09 -13.31
CA GLY A 96 19.61 -0.96 -13.13
C GLY A 96 19.41 -2.04 -12.07
N ARG A 97 18.49 -1.83 -11.11
CA ARG A 97 18.14 -2.82 -10.08
C ARG A 97 16.94 -3.64 -10.54
N ILE A 98 17.15 -4.54 -11.50
CA ILE A 98 16.07 -5.40 -12.04
C ILE A 98 15.46 -6.32 -10.97
N ARG A 99 16.30 -6.80 -10.05
CA ARG A 99 15.87 -7.63 -8.93
C ARG A 99 16.31 -7.02 -7.60
N VAL A 100 15.44 -7.08 -6.61
CA VAL A 100 15.74 -6.71 -5.23
C VAL A 100 16.02 -7.99 -4.44
N THR A 101 17.04 -7.97 -3.59
CA THR A 101 17.34 -9.06 -2.68
C THR A 101 16.40 -9.01 -1.49
N LEU A 102 15.70 -10.12 -1.24
CA LEU A 102 14.94 -10.39 -0.02
C LEU A 102 15.89 -11.14 0.93
N GLY A 103 16.40 -10.44 1.94
CA GLY A 103 17.26 -11.00 2.98
C GLY A 103 16.45 -11.76 4.03
N GLY A 104 15.20 -11.37 4.21
CA GLY A 104 14.20 -12.03 5.03
C GLY A 104 12.98 -11.12 5.10
N ALA A 105 11.79 -11.65 4.80
CA ALA A 105 10.58 -10.81 4.84
C ALA A 105 10.38 -10.19 6.22
N GLY A 106 9.77 -9.01 6.33
CA GLY A 106 9.48 -8.46 7.66
C GLY A 106 8.47 -9.30 8.43
N ASP A 107 8.40 -9.13 9.74
CA ASP A 107 7.34 -9.75 10.55
C ASP A 107 5.98 -9.10 10.28
N PHE A 108 4.90 -9.74 10.73
CA PHE A 108 3.59 -9.12 10.70
C PHE A 108 3.56 -7.89 11.63
N TYR A 109 2.93 -6.80 11.18
CA TYR A 109 2.79 -5.56 11.96
C TYR A 109 2.13 -5.79 13.32
N ARG A 110 1.20 -6.75 13.39
CA ARG A 110 0.50 -7.18 14.61
C ARG A 110 0.39 -8.72 14.62
N PRO A 111 1.38 -9.44 15.15
CA PRO A 111 1.38 -10.90 15.13
C PRO A 111 0.22 -11.48 15.95
N THR A 112 -0.15 -10.83 17.06
CA THR A 112 -1.30 -11.23 17.90
C THR A 112 -2.65 -11.13 17.17
N MET A 113 -2.84 -10.08 16.37
CA MET A 113 -4.02 -9.94 15.52
C MET A 113 -4.03 -10.97 14.39
N THR A 114 -2.85 -11.42 13.95
CA THR A 114 -2.72 -12.43 12.89
C THR A 114 -3.09 -13.81 13.44
N SER A 115 -2.62 -14.18 14.63
CA SER A 115 -3.03 -15.44 15.28
C SER A 115 -4.52 -15.46 15.60
N LEU A 116 -5.07 -14.35 16.10
CA LEU A 116 -6.51 -14.22 16.34
C LEU A 116 -7.31 -14.29 15.04
N ALA A 117 -6.82 -13.68 13.95
CA ALA A 117 -7.49 -13.76 12.65
C ALA A 117 -7.53 -15.19 12.10
N VAL A 118 -6.44 -15.96 12.25
CA VAL A 118 -6.39 -17.37 11.87
C VAL A 118 -7.30 -18.21 12.77
N LYS A 119 -7.41 -17.89 14.06
CA LYS A 119 -8.30 -18.58 15.01
C LYS A 119 -9.77 -18.31 14.72
N GLU A 120 -10.17 -17.05 14.55
CA GLU A 120 -11.57 -16.66 14.34
C GLU A 120 -12.02 -16.86 12.89
N GLY A 121 -11.09 -16.88 11.93
CA GLY A 121 -11.44 -16.79 10.51
C GLY A 121 -12.02 -15.42 10.15
N LYS A 122 -11.67 -14.39 10.93
CA LYS A 122 -12.14 -13.01 10.75
C LYS A 122 -10.96 -12.06 10.93
N ILE A 123 -10.78 -11.11 10.02
CA ILE A 123 -9.74 -10.09 10.14
C ILE A 123 -10.36 -8.88 10.87
N ASP A 124 -9.97 -8.66 12.13
CA ASP A 124 -10.53 -7.60 12.98
C ASP A 124 -10.39 -6.20 12.40
N SER A 125 -9.34 -5.94 11.60
CA SER A 125 -9.13 -4.64 10.95
C SER A 125 -10.24 -4.28 9.95
N TYR A 126 -11.12 -5.22 9.60
CA TYR A 126 -12.29 -5.03 8.75
C TYR A 126 -13.61 -4.87 9.51
N LYS A 127 -13.66 -5.21 10.81
CA LYS A 127 -14.91 -5.14 11.61
C LYS A 127 -15.36 -3.70 11.86
N LYS A 128 -14.43 -2.77 12.11
CA LYS A 128 -14.76 -1.36 12.43
C LYS A 128 -14.00 -0.38 11.53
N PRO A 129 -14.69 0.63 10.95
CA PRO A 129 -14.00 1.72 10.25
C PRO A 129 -13.14 2.49 11.26
N PRO A 130 -11.86 2.75 10.96
CA PRO A 130 -10.94 3.33 11.92
C PRO A 130 -11.12 4.83 12.14
N THR A 131 -11.80 5.53 11.23
CA THR A 131 -12.07 6.97 11.34
C THR A 131 -13.43 7.33 10.75
N LEU A 132 -13.97 8.49 11.14
CA LEU A 132 -15.21 9.06 10.59
C LEU A 132 -15.20 9.14 9.06
N LEU A 133 -14.04 9.46 8.46
CA LEU A 133 -13.90 9.49 7.01
C LEU A 133 -14.17 8.12 6.37
N PHE A 134 -13.63 7.04 6.94
CA PHE A 134 -13.91 5.69 6.44
C PHE A 134 -15.32 5.25 6.77
N TRP A 135 -15.92 5.73 7.85
CA TRP A 135 -17.32 5.50 8.15
C TRP A 135 -18.21 6.12 7.05
N LEU A 136 -18.02 7.40 6.71
CA LEU A 136 -18.72 8.07 5.61
C LEU A 136 -18.47 7.37 4.26
N LEU A 137 -17.21 7.02 3.96
CA LEU A 137 -16.90 6.26 2.73
C LEU A 137 -17.58 4.89 2.72
N SER A 138 -17.73 4.24 3.87
CA SER A 138 -18.36 2.92 3.98
C SER A 138 -19.87 2.94 3.80
N ILE A 139 -20.51 4.09 4.06
CA ILE A 139 -21.92 4.32 3.72
C ILE A 139 -22.07 4.39 2.21
N ALA A 140 -21.21 5.17 1.53
CA ALA A 140 -21.23 5.31 0.09
C ALA A 140 -20.79 4.03 -0.64
N TRP A 141 -19.84 3.28 -0.08
CA TRP A 141 -19.23 2.11 -0.70
C TRP A 141 -18.84 1.05 0.34
N LYS A 142 -19.67 0.00 0.46
CA LYS A 142 -19.51 -1.05 1.50
C LYS A 142 -18.13 -1.72 1.50
N ASN A 143 -17.49 -1.87 0.33
CA ASN A 143 -16.18 -2.52 0.20
C ASN A 143 -15.01 -1.73 0.80
N THR A 144 -15.19 -0.45 1.15
CA THR A 144 -14.11 0.36 1.75
C THR A 144 -13.68 -0.15 3.13
N LYS A 145 -14.52 -0.96 3.79
CA LYS A 145 -14.18 -1.67 5.03
C LYS A 145 -13.01 -2.65 4.85
N TYR A 146 -12.83 -3.18 3.63
CA TYR A 146 -11.81 -4.17 3.30
C TYR A 146 -10.50 -3.58 2.76
N LEU A 147 -10.29 -2.27 2.90
CA LEU A 147 -9.02 -1.65 2.51
C LEU A 147 -7.87 -2.16 3.40
N SER A 148 -6.75 -2.56 2.79
CA SER A 148 -5.49 -2.75 3.53
C SER A 148 -5.04 -1.46 4.19
N GLU A 149 -4.40 -1.51 5.36
CA GLU A 149 -3.88 -0.36 6.11
C GLU A 149 -2.90 0.44 5.27
N ILE A 150 -2.07 -0.19 4.42
CA ILE A 150 -1.21 0.52 3.45
C ILE A 150 -2.08 1.39 2.52
N SER A 151 -3.10 0.81 1.89
CA SER A 151 -4.00 1.53 0.99
C SER A 151 -4.78 2.62 1.76
N ARG A 152 -5.13 2.34 3.01
CA ARG A 152 -5.90 3.21 3.90
C ARG A 152 -5.09 4.42 4.31
N GLN A 153 -3.80 4.26 4.57
CA GLN A 153 -2.88 5.34 4.84
C GLN A 153 -2.78 6.28 3.63
N ILE A 154 -2.74 5.73 2.42
CA ILE A 154 -2.72 6.51 1.18
C ILE A 154 -4.04 7.28 0.99
N VAL A 155 -5.19 6.67 1.25
CA VAL A 155 -6.49 7.36 1.23
C VAL A 155 -6.55 8.47 2.28
N LYS A 156 -6.04 8.24 3.51
CA LYS A 156 -5.93 9.28 4.55
C LYS A 156 -5.06 10.45 4.10
N TRP A 157 -3.94 10.17 3.43
CA TRP A 157 -3.06 11.20 2.89
C TRP A 157 -3.75 12.00 1.78
N ASN A 158 -4.45 11.33 0.86
CA ASN A 158 -5.24 11.98 -0.18
C ASN A 158 -6.35 12.86 0.43
N ALA A 159 -7.04 12.40 1.46
CA ALA A 159 -8.05 13.20 2.15
C ALA A 159 -7.47 14.46 2.82
N ARG A 160 -6.33 14.34 3.51
CA ARG A 160 -5.63 15.49 4.08
C ARG A 160 -5.16 16.46 2.98
N PHE A 161 -4.72 15.93 1.85
CA PHE A 161 -4.36 16.72 0.69
C PHE A 161 -5.56 17.50 0.14
N LEU A 162 -6.73 16.87 -0.02
CA LEU A 162 -7.97 17.53 -0.46
C LEU A 162 -8.33 18.70 0.47
N TRP A 163 -8.24 18.49 1.79
CA TRP A 163 -8.50 19.56 2.75
C TRP A 163 -7.50 20.72 2.62
N LYS A 164 -6.21 20.41 2.44
CA LYS A 164 -5.17 21.42 2.20
C LYS A 164 -5.40 22.17 0.89
N MET A 165 -5.83 21.49 -0.17
CA MET A 165 -6.12 22.13 -1.46
C MET A 165 -7.36 23.00 -1.40
N LEU A 166 -8.39 22.61 -0.63
CA LEU A 166 -9.55 23.45 -0.37
C LEU A 166 -9.15 24.73 0.37
N ALA A 167 -8.38 24.61 1.45
CA ALA A 167 -7.87 25.76 2.20
C ALA A 167 -6.98 26.65 1.32
N LEU A 168 -6.11 26.06 0.51
CA LEU A 168 -5.28 26.79 -0.46
C LEU A 168 -6.12 27.51 -1.50
N GLY A 169 -7.20 26.90 -2.01
CA GLY A 169 -8.12 27.52 -2.95
C GLY A 169 -8.81 28.76 -2.35
N ILE A 170 -9.19 28.69 -1.07
CA ILE A 170 -9.73 29.84 -0.33
C ILE A 170 -8.67 30.96 -0.22
N VAL A 171 -7.43 30.61 0.14
CA VAL A 171 -6.33 31.58 0.22
C VAL A 171 -6.06 32.23 -1.13
N ILE A 172 -6.00 31.45 -2.22
CA ILE A 172 -5.83 31.98 -3.57
C ILE A 172 -6.98 32.91 -3.94
N HIS A 173 -8.22 32.55 -3.62
CA HIS A 173 -9.38 33.40 -3.87
C HIS A 173 -9.26 34.77 -3.21
N PHE A 174 -8.95 34.80 -1.91
CA PHE A 174 -8.76 36.05 -1.18
C PHE A 174 -7.50 36.81 -1.62
N LEU A 175 -6.43 36.12 -2.02
CA LEU A 175 -5.23 36.74 -2.57
C LEU A 175 -5.55 37.50 -3.86
N PHE A 176 -6.24 36.86 -4.82
CA PHE A 176 -6.64 37.52 -6.06
C PHE A 176 -7.63 38.66 -5.80
N ARG A 177 -8.56 38.49 -4.86
CA ARG A 177 -9.48 39.55 -4.44
C ARG A 177 -8.73 40.74 -3.82
N ALA A 178 -7.65 40.50 -3.08
CA ALA A 178 -6.80 41.56 -2.57
C ALA A 178 -5.98 42.22 -3.70
N MET A 179 -5.50 41.44 -4.67
CA MET A 179 -4.80 41.98 -5.84
C MET A 179 -5.69 42.85 -6.71
N GLU A 180 -7.02 42.69 -6.71
CA GLU A 180 -7.96 43.64 -7.36
C GLU A 180 -7.89 45.06 -6.75
N LEU A 181 -7.45 45.19 -5.50
CA LEU A 181 -7.23 46.49 -4.84
C LEU A 181 -5.89 47.12 -5.21
N LEU A 182 -4.98 46.37 -5.85
CA LEU A 182 -3.64 46.83 -6.17
C LEU A 182 -3.63 47.88 -7.29
N PRO A 183 -4.33 47.72 -8.44
CA PRO A 183 -4.39 48.76 -9.47
C PRO A 183 -4.86 50.15 -8.97
N PRO A 184 -5.97 50.29 -8.22
CA PRO A 184 -6.39 51.61 -7.74
C PRO A 184 -5.41 52.18 -6.70
N TYR A 185 -4.80 51.34 -5.88
CA TYR A 185 -3.77 51.77 -4.93
C TYR A 185 -2.52 52.32 -5.64
N LEU A 186 -2.00 51.61 -6.64
CA LEU A 186 -0.84 52.05 -7.42
C LEU A 186 -1.14 53.36 -8.17
N ALA A 187 -2.35 53.50 -8.72
CA ALA A 187 -2.79 54.74 -9.34
C ALA A 187 -2.80 55.92 -8.34
N SER A 188 -3.25 55.69 -7.10
CA SER A 188 -3.31 56.73 -6.05
C SER A 188 -1.94 57.27 -5.62
N ILE A 189 -0.88 56.47 -5.78
CA ILE A 189 0.50 56.85 -5.45
C ILE A 189 1.21 57.48 -6.66
N GLY A 190 0.53 57.57 -7.81
CA GLY A 190 1.09 58.16 -9.03
C GLY A 190 1.96 57.21 -9.86
N LEU A 191 1.91 55.89 -9.61
CA LEU A 191 2.64 54.87 -10.38
C LEU A 191 1.96 54.51 -11.72
N GLY A 192 0.92 55.25 -12.10
CA GLY A 192 0.17 55.10 -13.35
C GLY A 192 -1.07 54.23 -13.27
N THR A 193 -1.86 54.24 -14.34
CA THR A 193 -3.08 53.44 -14.51
C THR A 193 -2.85 52.32 -15.54
N GLY A 194 -3.78 51.36 -15.63
CA GLY A 194 -3.72 50.31 -16.66
C GLY A 194 -2.98 49.03 -16.28
N TYR A 195 -2.78 48.76 -14.98
CA TYR A 195 -2.29 47.46 -14.53
C TYR A 195 -3.28 46.35 -14.88
N VAL A 196 -2.84 45.34 -15.61
CA VAL A 196 -3.68 44.20 -16.01
C VAL A 196 -3.57 43.10 -14.95
N LEU A 197 -4.71 42.68 -14.42
CA LEU A 197 -4.78 41.62 -13.43
C LEU A 197 -4.92 40.24 -14.10
N PRO A 198 -4.08 39.25 -13.78
CA PRO A 198 -4.28 37.88 -14.24
C PRO A 198 -5.58 37.29 -13.69
N SER A 199 -6.19 36.39 -14.47
CA SER A 199 -7.35 35.62 -14.01
C SER A 199 -6.93 34.53 -13.01
N PRO A 200 -7.66 34.30 -11.91
CA PRO A 200 -7.42 33.17 -11.00
C PRO A 200 -7.87 31.81 -11.55
N VAL A 201 -8.60 31.80 -12.67
CA VAL A 201 -9.21 30.58 -13.25
C VAL A 201 -8.21 29.44 -13.47
N PRO A 202 -6.99 29.66 -13.98
CA PRO A 202 -6.02 28.58 -14.16
C PRO A 202 -5.63 27.88 -12.84
N PHE A 203 -5.54 28.61 -11.73
CA PHE A 203 -5.29 28.01 -10.41
C PHE A 203 -6.46 27.13 -9.97
N TYR A 204 -7.71 27.60 -10.13
CA TYR A 204 -8.88 26.79 -9.78
C TYR A 204 -8.95 25.53 -10.62
N ASN A 205 -8.71 25.63 -11.93
CA ASN A 205 -8.69 24.47 -12.83
C ASN A 205 -7.62 23.46 -12.41
N LEU A 206 -6.42 23.94 -12.07
CA LEU A 206 -5.33 23.09 -11.57
C LEU A 206 -5.71 22.39 -10.25
N LEU A 207 -6.24 23.12 -9.27
CA LEU A 207 -6.65 22.57 -7.98
C LEU A 207 -7.79 21.56 -8.14
N ILE A 208 -8.81 21.88 -8.94
CA ILE A 208 -9.94 20.98 -9.21
C ILE A 208 -9.44 19.71 -9.90
N ALA A 209 -8.62 19.82 -10.95
CA ALA A 209 -8.05 18.67 -11.65
C ALA A 209 -7.20 17.78 -10.71
N ALA A 210 -6.36 18.39 -9.88
CA ALA A 210 -5.56 17.66 -8.89
C ALA A 210 -6.46 16.94 -7.86
N CYS A 211 -7.50 17.61 -7.35
CA CYS A 211 -8.46 17.02 -6.43
C CYS A 211 -9.22 15.85 -7.06
N VAL A 212 -9.75 16.01 -8.27
CA VAL A 212 -10.44 14.94 -9.01
C VAL A 212 -9.51 13.74 -9.20
N CYS A 213 -8.26 13.95 -9.64
CA CYS A 213 -7.28 12.89 -9.76
C CYS A 213 -7.05 12.14 -8.43
N LYS A 214 -6.90 12.85 -7.30
CA LYS A 214 -6.72 12.22 -5.98
C LYS A 214 -7.94 11.42 -5.53
N VAL A 215 -9.14 11.88 -5.86
CA VAL A 215 -10.39 11.13 -5.62
C VAL A 215 -10.40 9.85 -6.45
N LEU A 216 -10.12 9.94 -7.75
CA LEU A 216 -10.04 8.77 -8.64
C LEU A 216 -8.99 7.74 -8.17
N ILE A 217 -7.81 8.21 -7.76
CA ILE A 217 -6.78 7.35 -7.17
C ILE A 217 -7.31 6.66 -5.91
N SER A 218 -7.97 7.38 -5.01
CA SER A 218 -8.52 6.82 -3.78
C SER A 218 -9.60 5.76 -4.06
N LEU A 219 -10.46 6.01 -5.05
CA LEU A 219 -11.48 5.05 -5.50
C LEU A 219 -10.85 3.80 -6.13
N SER A 220 -9.79 3.97 -6.92
CA SER A 220 -9.08 2.84 -7.55
C SER A 220 -8.33 1.93 -6.55
N LEU A 221 -8.15 2.36 -5.30
CA LEU A 221 -7.59 1.55 -4.22
C LEU A 221 -8.64 0.72 -3.48
N VAL A 222 -9.93 1.00 -3.69
CA VAL A 222 -11.01 0.23 -3.06
C VAL A 222 -11.08 -1.14 -3.73
N PRO A 223 -11.04 -2.24 -2.96
CA PRO A 223 -11.13 -3.57 -3.54
C PRO A 223 -12.53 -3.78 -4.15
N LEU A 224 -12.57 -4.26 -5.39
CA LEU A 224 -13.82 -4.57 -6.10
C LEU A 224 -14.51 -5.81 -5.52
N LYS A 225 -13.73 -6.74 -4.96
CA LYS A 225 -14.21 -7.99 -4.34
C LYS A 225 -13.84 -8.02 -2.86
N LYS A 226 -14.73 -8.58 -2.03
CA LYS A 226 -14.44 -8.88 -0.63
C LYS A 226 -13.25 -9.84 -0.57
N PRO A 227 -12.21 -9.57 0.23
CA PRO A 227 -11.11 -10.49 0.43
C PRO A 227 -11.65 -11.79 1.04
N VAL A 228 -11.15 -12.92 0.56
CA VAL A 228 -11.48 -14.22 1.13
C VAL A 228 -10.89 -14.26 2.54
N VAL A 229 -11.72 -14.63 3.51
CA VAL A 229 -11.28 -14.90 4.88
C VAL A 229 -11.83 -16.27 5.23
N GLY A 230 -11.09 -17.29 4.81
CA GLY A 230 -11.36 -18.69 5.08
C GLY A 230 -10.23 -19.27 5.92
N ARG A 231 -10.60 -20.23 6.77
CA ARG A 231 -9.66 -21.05 7.53
C ARG A 231 -10.15 -22.48 7.55
N GLU A 232 -9.22 -23.39 7.68
CA GLU A 232 -9.52 -24.76 8.05
C GLU A 232 -9.41 -24.90 9.56
N MET A 233 -10.39 -25.56 10.15
CA MET A 233 -10.39 -25.93 11.56
C MET A 233 -10.31 -27.43 11.66
N ASP A 234 -9.46 -27.91 12.55
CA ASP A 234 -9.51 -29.29 12.95
C ASP A 234 -9.19 -29.37 14.44
N SER A 235 -9.95 -30.17 15.17
CA SER A 235 -9.79 -30.35 16.60
C SER A 235 -9.38 -31.79 16.86
N MET A 236 -8.26 -31.97 17.56
CA MET A 236 -7.79 -33.30 17.97
C MET A 236 -7.58 -33.29 19.47
N ILE A 237 -8.26 -34.20 20.15
CA ILE A 237 -8.08 -34.37 21.59
C ILE A 237 -6.77 -35.13 21.79
N VAL A 238 -5.76 -34.47 22.36
CA VAL A 238 -4.44 -35.06 22.63
C VAL A 238 -4.29 -35.26 24.13
N GLU A 239 -4.62 -36.46 24.61
CA GLU A 239 -4.39 -36.82 26.01
C GLU A 239 -2.90 -37.15 26.24
N GLY A 240 -2.11 -36.12 26.53
CA GLY A 240 -0.70 -36.21 26.89
C GLY A 240 -0.44 -36.59 28.36
N ARG A 241 0.75 -37.12 28.65
CA ARG A 241 1.37 -37.00 29.98
C ARG A 241 2.55 -36.05 29.87
N GLY A 242 2.75 -35.19 30.88
CA GLY A 242 3.77 -34.15 30.86
C GLY A 242 3.27 -32.77 30.42
N HIS A 243 4.17 -31.78 30.43
CA HIS A 243 3.83 -30.39 30.16
C HIS A 243 3.59 -30.13 28.65
N PRO A 244 2.57 -29.35 28.24
CA PRO A 244 2.24 -29.08 26.82
C PRO A 244 3.37 -28.44 26.01
N SER A 245 4.37 -27.87 26.67
CA SER A 245 5.58 -27.34 25.99
C SER A 245 6.33 -28.42 25.20
N VAL A 246 6.27 -29.69 25.62
CA VAL A 246 6.88 -30.81 24.89
C VAL A 246 6.12 -31.05 23.59
N PHE A 247 4.79 -31.02 23.66
CA PHE A 247 3.94 -31.09 22.47
C PHE A 247 4.27 -29.95 21.49
N PHE A 248 4.37 -28.71 21.96
CA PHE A 248 4.75 -27.58 21.10
C PHE A 248 6.17 -27.70 20.54
N ALA A 249 7.14 -28.22 21.30
CA ALA A 249 8.49 -28.45 20.78
C ALA A 249 8.51 -29.49 19.65
N ILE A 250 7.76 -30.59 19.79
CA ILE A 250 7.61 -31.62 18.74
C ILE A 250 6.87 -31.03 17.53
N LEU A 251 5.82 -30.26 17.77
CA LEU A 251 5.05 -29.59 16.73
C LEU A 251 5.94 -28.63 15.91
N GLU A 252 6.77 -27.83 16.59
CA GLU A 252 7.70 -26.90 15.96
C GLU A 252 8.77 -27.62 15.14
N GLU A 253 9.32 -28.73 15.65
CA GLU A 253 10.26 -29.56 14.92
C GLU A 253 9.61 -30.23 13.71
N GLY A 254 8.41 -30.79 13.90
CA GLY A 254 7.58 -31.38 12.86
C GLY A 254 7.14 -30.38 11.80
N SER A 255 7.03 -29.09 12.16
CA SER A 255 6.63 -28.03 11.25
C SER A 255 7.62 -27.82 10.10
N LYS A 256 8.85 -28.34 10.20
CA LYS A 256 9.85 -28.29 9.12
C LYS A 256 9.34 -28.86 7.79
N ILE A 257 8.26 -29.64 7.78
CA ILE A 257 7.55 -30.03 6.55
C ILE A 257 7.05 -28.83 5.72
N PHE A 258 6.75 -27.69 6.37
CA PHE A 258 6.35 -26.44 5.71
C PHE A 258 7.54 -25.55 5.34
N ALA A 259 8.74 -25.88 5.83
CA ALA A 259 9.92 -25.06 5.60
C ALA A 259 10.35 -25.14 4.14
N LYS A 260 10.67 -23.98 3.58
CA LYS A 260 11.28 -23.91 2.26
C LYS A 260 12.76 -24.26 2.39
N ARG A 261 13.32 -24.97 1.41
CA ARG A 261 14.74 -25.34 1.41
C ARG A 261 15.60 -24.08 1.61
N GLY A 262 16.41 -24.07 2.67
CA GLY A 262 17.28 -22.93 3.04
C GLY A 262 16.63 -21.87 3.93
N PHE A 263 15.31 -21.94 4.18
CA PHE A 263 14.58 -20.95 4.97
C PHE A 263 13.74 -21.61 6.08
N PRO A 264 14.10 -21.41 7.36
CA PRO A 264 13.34 -21.96 8.48
C PRO A 264 11.97 -21.29 8.61
N ASN A 265 11.03 -22.01 9.23
CA ASN A 265 9.75 -21.44 9.62
C ASN A 265 9.93 -20.39 10.72
N ARG A 266 8.99 -19.45 10.80
CA ARG A 266 8.87 -18.53 11.92
C ARG A 266 7.89 -19.10 12.93
N ILE A 267 8.28 -19.04 14.20
CA ILE A 267 7.51 -19.59 15.29
C ILE A 267 7.29 -18.48 16.31
N SER A 268 6.05 -18.27 16.71
CA SER A 268 5.66 -17.33 17.75
C SER A 268 4.76 -18.02 18.76
N ARG A 269 5.25 -18.18 20.00
CA ARG A 269 4.46 -18.74 21.11
C ARG A 269 3.68 -17.62 21.79
N SER A 270 2.41 -17.88 22.09
CA SER A 270 1.60 -17.00 22.92
C SER A 270 1.96 -17.19 24.39
N ARG A 271 1.72 -16.15 25.19
CA ARG A 271 1.79 -16.29 26.64
C ARG A 271 0.64 -17.19 27.13
N PRO A 272 0.87 -17.98 28.18
CA PRO A 272 -0.17 -18.74 28.84
C PRO A 272 -1.24 -17.79 29.40
N TYR A 273 -2.51 -18.11 29.18
CA TYR A 273 -3.65 -17.33 29.63
C TYR A 273 -4.65 -18.25 30.34
N VAL A 274 -5.14 -17.83 31.51
CA VAL A 274 -6.17 -18.58 32.25
C VAL A 274 -7.53 -18.12 31.75
N CYS A 275 -8.31 -19.07 31.22
CA CYS A 275 -9.66 -18.85 30.75
C CYS A 275 -10.65 -18.73 31.92
N ASP A 276 -11.85 -18.22 31.63
CA ASP A 276 -12.90 -17.99 32.65
C ASP A 276 -13.38 -19.29 33.32
N ASP A 277 -13.21 -20.43 32.66
CA ASP A 277 -13.48 -21.76 33.19
C ASP A 277 -12.34 -22.35 34.04
N GLY A 278 -11.28 -21.56 34.29
CA GLY A 278 -10.14 -21.93 35.14
C GLY A 278 -9.05 -22.72 34.43
N GLU A 279 -9.29 -23.19 33.20
CA GLU A 279 -8.29 -23.87 32.38
C GLU A 279 -7.23 -22.90 31.84
N THR A 280 -6.04 -23.41 31.55
CA THR A 280 -4.95 -22.62 30.96
C THR A 280 -4.84 -22.90 29.47
N LEU A 281 -4.77 -21.83 28.68
CA LEU A 281 -4.61 -21.85 27.23
C LEU A 281 -3.19 -21.39 26.84
N LEU A 282 -2.53 -22.18 26.00
CA LEU A 282 -1.28 -21.86 25.33
C LEU A 282 -1.45 -22.02 23.82
N GLY A 283 -0.80 -21.17 23.03
CA GLY A 283 -0.84 -21.29 21.58
C GLY A 283 0.52 -21.05 20.94
N THR A 284 0.69 -21.61 19.74
CA THR A 284 1.88 -21.39 18.90
C THR A 284 1.43 -21.11 17.48
N LEU A 285 1.89 -19.99 16.93
CA LEU A 285 1.72 -19.64 15.53
C LEU A 285 2.99 -20.04 14.77
N ILE A 286 2.82 -20.88 13.76
CA ILE A 286 3.87 -21.31 12.83
C ILE A 286 3.57 -20.66 11.49
N GLU A 287 4.57 -19.98 10.93
CA GLU A 287 4.53 -19.38 9.61
C GLU A 287 5.62 -19.99 8.72
N SER A 288 5.25 -20.46 7.52
CA SER A 288 6.23 -20.84 6.50
C SER A 288 6.90 -19.62 5.89
N PHE A 289 8.07 -19.81 5.26
CA PHE A 289 8.73 -18.70 4.56
C PHE A 289 7.78 -18.01 3.56
N PRO A 290 7.62 -16.68 3.65
CA PRO A 290 6.71 -15.95 2.78
C PRO A 290 7.21 -15.90 1.34
N GLU A 291 6.43 -16.50 0.46
CA GLU A 291 6.72 -16.53 -0.97
C GLU A 291 6.15 -15.28 -1.64
N TYR A 292 6.99 -14.63 -2.45
CA TYR A 292 6.54 -13.49 -3.23
C TYR A 292 5.49 -13.93 -4.27
N VAL A 293 4.35 -13.25 -4.26
CA VAL A 293 3.28 -13.43 -5.25
C VAL A 293 3.41 -12.33 -6.29
N LYS A 294 3.45 -12.71 -7.57
CA LYS A 294 3.48 -11.74 -8.67
C LYS A 294 2.27 -10.81 -8.59
N THR A 295 2.52 -9.55 -8.26
CA THR A 295 1.51 -8.49 -8.26
C THR A 295 1.55 -7.72 -9.57
N THR A 296 0.38 -7.49 -10.15
CA THR A 296 0.23 -6.48 -11.19
C THR A 296 0.28 -5.10 -10.56
N CYS A 297 0.88 -4.11 -11.24
CA CYS A 297 0.86 -2.73 -10.79
C CYS A 297 -0.58 -2.28 -10.53
N LYS A 298 -0.84 -1.68 -9.37
CA LYS A 298 -2.16 -1.12 -9.06
C LYS A 298 -2.48 -0.04 -10.11
N PRO A 299 -3.70 0.03 -10.67
CA PRO A 299 -4.07 1.06 -11.64
C PRO A 299 -3.86 2.48 -11.08
N ALA A 300 -4.09 2.65 -9.77
CA ALA A 300 -3.75 3.84 -9.00
C ALA A 300 -2.31 4.33 -9.26
N ALA A 301 -1.34 3.41 -9.29
CA ALA A 301 0.07 3.74 -9.48
C ALA A 301 0.32 4.27 -10.89
N LEU A 302 -0.29 3.65 -11.91
CA LEU A 302 -0.17 4.07 -13.31
C LEU A 302 -0.77 5.45 -13.54
N ILE A 303 -1.95 5.71 -12.97
CA ILE A 303 -2.60 7.02 -13.04
C ILE A 303 -1.72 8.08 -12.38
N CYS A 304 -1.20 7.81 -11.18
CA CYS A 304 -0.27 8.73 -10.50
C CYS A 304 1.00 9.00 -11.32
N THR A 305 1.58 7.96 -11.93
CA THR A 305 2.77 8.11 -12.78
C THR A 305 2.48 8.98 -13.99
N LEU A 306 1.39 8.70 -14.70
CA LEU A 306 1.00 9.46 -15.90
C LEU A 306 0.71 10.91 -15.55
N VAL A 307 -0.22 11.17 -14.63
CA VAL A 307 -0.60 12.54 -14.22
C VAL A 307 0.62 13.29 -13.68
N GLY A 308 1.40 12.66 -12.81
CA GLY A 308 2.61 13.26 -12.25
C GLY A 308 3.63 13.63 -13.33
N SER A 309 3.91 12.73 -14.28
CA SER A 309 4.85 12.95 -15.37
C SER A 309 4.40 14.10 -16.30
N VAL A 310 3.12 14.15 -16.66
CA VAL A 310 2.56 15.20 -17.52
C VAL A 310 2.62 16.56 -16.83
N MET A 311 2.18 16.66 -15.57
CA MET A 311 2.23 17.92 -14.82
C MET A 311 3.67 18.44 -14.68
N MET A 312 4.62 17.55 -14.38
CA MET A 312 6.04 17.90 -14.28
C MET A 312 6.59 18.40 -15.61
N LEU A 313 6.37 17.63 -16.69
CA LEU A 313 6.87 17.97 -18.01
C LEU A 313 6.29 19.30 -18.52
N VAL A 314 4.96 19.46 -18.43
CA VAL A 314 4.27 20.68 -18.85
C VAL A 314 4.75 21.88 -18.04
N GLY A 315 4.84 21.77 -16.71
CA GLY A 315 5.26 22.87 -15.86
C GLY A 315 6.70 23.32 -16.13
N PHE A 316 7.63 22.39 -16.33
CA PHE A 316 9.00 22.75 -16.70
C PHE A 316 9.06 23.37 -18.10
N LEU A 317 8.42 22.74 -19.10
CA LEU A 317 8.45 23.24 -20.47
C LEU A 317 7.80 24.62 -20.60
N GLN A 318 6.70 24.88 -19.89
CA GLN A 318 6.02 26.18 -19.93
C GLN A 318 6.87 27.31 -19.36
N ILE A 319 7.66 27.07 -18.29
CA ILE A 319 8.58 28.10 -17.76
C ILE A 319 9.80 28.27 -18.70
N ILE A 320 10.35 27.17 -19.21
CA ILE A 320 11.55 27.22 -20.07
C ILE A 320 11.24 27.93 -21.40
N LEU A 321 10.07 27.63 -21.99
CA LEU A 321 9.63 28.16 -23.27
C LEU A 321 8.76 29.42 -23.15
N MET A 322 8.75 30.03 -21.96
CA MET A 322 7.98 31.24 -21.69
C MET A 322 8.47 32.39 -22.59
N GLN A 323 7.59 32.94 -23.43
CA GLN A 323 7.90 34.06 -24.31
C GLN A 323 6.92 35.21 -24.04
N TYR A 324 7.44 36.36 -23.62
CA TYR A 324 6.69 37.62 -23.57
C TYR A 324 7.16 38.54 -24.69
N PRO A 325 6.31 39.46 -25.17
CA PRO A 325 6.73 40.47 -26.14
C PRO A 325 7.73 41.44 -25.47
N THR A 326 9.02 41.26 -25.74
CA THR A 326 10.09 42.03 -25.07
C THR A 326 10.71 43.15 -25.92
N PHE A 327 10.46 43.19 -27.24
CA PHE A 327 11.17 44.09 -28.15
C PHE A 327 10.38 45.31 -28.63
N SER A 328 9.08 45.39 -28.35
CA SER A 328 8.19 46.43 -28.90
C SER A 328 7.51 47.32 -27.85
N LEU A 329 7.83 47.14 -26.57
CA LEU A 329 7.17 47.84 -25.47
C LEU A 329 8.20 48.55 -24.59
N GLY A 330 7.94 49.80 -24.24
CA GLY A 330 8.71 50.50 -23.21
C GLY A 330 8.59 49.79 -21.85
N TYR A 331 9.58 49.96 -20.98
CA TYR A 331 9.62 49.25 -19.70
C TYR A 331 8.38 49.52 -18.83
N GLU A 332 7.85 50.75 -18.83
CA GLU A 332 6.65 51.11 -18.05
C GLU A 332 5.42 50.32 -18.50
N ASP A 333 5.20 50.24 -19.80
CA ASP A 333 4.07 49.49 -20.38
C ASP A 333 4.24 47.99 -20.13
N PHE A 334 5.47 47.48 -20.23
CA PHE A 334 5.76 46.09 -19.88
C PHE A 334 5.42 45.78 -18.42
N PHE A 335 5.87 46.60 -17.47
CA PHE A 335 5.58 46.37 -16.05
C PHE A 335 4.08 46.52 -15.75
N ARG A 336 3.38 47.45 -16.38
CA ARG A 336 1.92 47.60 -16.21
C ARG A 336 1.13 46.42 -16.77
N LEU A 337 1.48 45.95 -17.96
CA LEU A 337 0.70 44.94 -18.68
C LEU A 337 1.07 43.49 -18.32
N TYR A 338 2.35 43.22 -18.02
CA TYR A 338 2.87 41.84 -17.97
C TYR A 338 3.49 41.44 -16.63
N SER A 339 3.85 42.35 -15.72
CA SER A 339 4.56 41.96 -14.48
C SER A 339 3.77 41.01 -13.58
N LEU A 340 2.48 41.30 -13.37
CA LEU A 340 1.60 40.46 -12.56
C LEU A 340 1.32 39.13 -13.25
N ASN A 341 1.12 39.13 -14.58
CA ASN A 341 0.94 37.92 -15.37
C ASN A 341 2.19 37.02 -15.30
N LEU A 342 3.39 37.59 -15.51
CA LEU A 342 4.67 36.89 -15.40
C LEU A 342 4.81 36.22 -14.02
N ALA A 343 4.56 36.96 -12.94
CA ALA A 343 4.65 36.41 -11.60
C ALA A 343 3.65 35.27 -11.38
N VAL A 344 2.38 35.47 -11.76
CA VAL A 344 1.32 34.47 -11.62
C VAL A 344 1.60 33.21 -12.45
N ASP A 345 2.04 33.36 -13.69
CA ASP A 345 2.36 32.24 -14.57
C ASP A 345 3.54 31.43 -14.01
N ILE A 346 4.58 32.10 -13.47
CA ILE A 346 5.69 31.41 -12.79
C ILE A 346 5.16 30.63 -11.57
N PHE A 347 4.36 31.26 -10.71
CA PHE A 347 3.80 30.57 -9.53
C PHE A 347 2.89 29.40 -9.90
N LEU A 348 2.07 29.55 -10.94
CA LEU A 348 1.19 28.49 -11.45
C LEU A 348 2.01 27.29 -11.92
N ASN A 349 3.06 27.52 -12.71
CA ASN A 349 3.92 26.45 -13.21
C ASN A 349 4.73 25.78 -12.11
N ILE A 350 5.24 26.54 -11.13
CA ILE A 350 5.89 25.98 -9.94
C ILE A 350 4.89 25.11 -9.15
N ALA A 351 3.66 25.57 -8.97
CA ALA A 351 2.61 24.78 -8.32
C ALA A 351 2.33 23.49 -9.09
N LEU A 352 2.24 23.55 -10.42
CA LEU A 352 2.06 22.39 -11.30
C LEU A 352 3.19 21.36 -11.12
N ILE A 353 4.44 21.82 -11.04
CA ILE A 353 5.63 20.97 -10.77
C ILE A 353 5.55 20.34 -9.37
N ILE A 354 5.28 21.13 -8.33
CA ILE A 354 5.22 20.61 -6.95
C ILE A 354 4.11 19.55 -6.81
N LEU A 355 2.94 19.80 -7.40
CA LEU A 355 1.84 18.85 -7.43
C LEU A 355 2.20 17.59 -8.21
N GLY A 356 2.81 17.74 -9.39
CA GLY A 356 3.28 16.64 -10.23
C GLY A 356 4.28 15.73 -9.50
N LYS A 357 5.25 16.32 -8.81
CA LYS A 357 6.18 15.60 -7.93
C LYS A 357 5.42 14.80 -6.85
N GLY A 358 4.42 15.40 -6.21
CA GLY A 358 3.60 14.73 -5.20
C GLY A 358 2.86 13.50 -5.75
N PHE A 359 2.42 13.53 -7.02
CA PHE A 359 1.86 12.34 -7.68
C PHE A 359 2.92 11.29 -7.99
N LEU A 360 4.12 11.68 -8.45
CA LEU A 360 5.22 10.74 -8.71
C LEU A 360 5.70 10.04 -7.44
N ASP A 361 5.84 10.77 -6.33
CA ASP A 361 6.23 10.19 -5.03
C ASP A 361 5.19 9.16 -4.57
N GLN A 362 3.89 9.46 -4.75
CA GLN A 362 2.81 8.52 -4.46
C GLN A 362 2.81 7.31 -5.40
N ALA A 363 3.12 7.52 -6.69
CA ALA A 363 3.25 6.43 -7.66
C ALA A 363 4.36 5.46 -7.25
N ARG A 364 5.52 5.99 -6.85
CA ARG A 364 6.64 5.19 -6.35
C ARG A 364 6.23 4.36 -5.14
N ALA A 365 5.55 4.96 -4.16
CA ALA A 365 5.08 4.25 -2.97
C ALA A 365 4.06 3.15 -3.31
N LEU A 366 3.18 3.38 -4.29
CA LEU A 366 2.20 2.38 -4.75
C LEU A 366 2.84 1.24 -5.55
N MET A 367 3.85 1.54 -6.37
CA MET A 367 4.59 0.52 -7.12
C MET A 367 5.50 -0.31 -6.23
N SER A 368 5.97 0.22 -5.09
CA SER A 368 6.82 -0.53 -4.18
C SER A 368 6.08 -1.53 -3.29
N ILE A 369 4.76 -1.69 -3.44
CA ILE A 369 4.00 -2.65 -2.64
C ILE A 369 4.26 -4.08 -3.13
N TYR A 370 4.82 -4.91 -2.26
CA TYR A 370 5.03 -6.35 -2.47
C TYR A 370 3.93 -7.14 -1.78
N ARG A 371 3.49 -8.23 -2.41
CA ARG A 371 2.55 -9.18 -1.83
C ARG A 371 3.25 -10.51 -1.60
N PHE A 372 2.98 -11.10 -0.45
CA PHE A 372 3.53 -12.38 -0.04
C PHE A 372 2.40 -13.35 0.30
N ARG A 373 2.67 -14.63 0.06
CA ARG A 373 1.86 -15.75 0.50
C ARG A 373 2.68 -16.59 1.46
N SER A 374 2.14 -16.85 2.65
CA SER A 374 2.73 -17.77 3.62
C SER A 374 1.68 -18.73 4.15
N ASN A 375 2.11 -19.93 4.53
CA ASN A 375 1.25 -20.87 5.23
C ASN A 375 1.27 -20.52 6.71
N LEU A 376 0.10 -20.29 7.29
CA LEU A 376 -0.06 -20.09 8.72
C LEU A 376 -0.72 -21.32 9.34
N VAL A 377 -0.14 -21.81 10.43
CA VAL A 377 -0.71 -22.85 11.27
C VAL A 377 -0.69 -22.32 12.70
N TYR A 378 -1.87 -22.04 13.25
CA TYR A 378 -2.03 -21.69 14.64
C TYR A 378 -2.53 -22.91 15.40
N VAL A 379 -1.82 -23.30 16.45
CA VAL A 379 -2.17 -24.44 17.29
C VAL A 379 -2.38 -23.93 18.70
N GLU A 380 -3.53 -24.21 19.30
CA GLU A 380 -3.81 -23.91 20.71
C GLU A 380 -4.01 -25.21 21.49
N ALA A 381 -3.48 -25.24 22.71
CA ALA A 381 -3.67 -26.28 23.70
C ALA A 381 -4.38 -25.66 24.90
N LYS A 382 -5.48 -26.26 25.34
CA LYS A 382 -6.27 -25.82 26.49
C LYS A 382 -6.47 -26.98 27.46
N GLY A 383 -6.21 -26.78 28.74
CA GLY A 383 -6.44 -27.81 29.75
C GLY A 383 -6.06 -27.38 31.16
N ASP A 384 -6.16 -28.32 32.10
CA ASP A 384 -5.80 -28.09 33.50
C ASP A 384 -4.27 -28.19 33.69
N LEU A 385 -3.62 -27.03 33.65
CA LEU A 385 -2.16 -26.91 33.77
C LEU A 385 -1.82 -26.35 35.14
N ASP A 386 -1.02 -27.10 35.91
CA ASP A 386 -0.65 -26.70 37.26
C ASP A 386 0.21 -25.42 37.25
N ARG A 387 -0.30 -24.35 37.89
CA ARG A 387 0.25 -22.98 37.83
C ARG A 387 1.71 -22.87 38.27
N LYS A 388 2.22 -23.85 39.04
CA LYS A 388 3.59 -23.88 39.58
C LYS A 388 4.66 -24.19 38.53
N VAL A 389 4.29 -24.66 37.34
CA VAL A 389 5.22 -25.17 36.32
C VAL A 389 5.41 -24.18 35.17
N VAL A 390 4.52 -23.20 35.04
CA VAL A 390 4.49 -22.23 33.96
C VAL A 390 5.41 -21.05 34.28
N ALA A 391 6.71 -21.32 34.43
CA ALA A 391 7.71 -20.26 34.45
C ALA A 391 7.79 -19.63 33.05
N ASP A 392 7.86 -18.31 33.02
CA ASP A 392 7.86 -17.40 31.85
C ASP A 392 8.68 -17.97 30.66
N LEU A 393 7.99 -18.60 29.69
CA LEU A 393 8.59 -19.26 28.52
C LEU A 393 9.05 -18.25 27.46
N ASN A 394 9.85 -17.26 27.86
CA ASN A 394 10.53 -16.35 26.93
C ASN A 394 11.76 -17.07 26.35
N GLY A 395 11.57 -17.86 25.28
CA GLY A 395 12.66 -18.46 24.48
C GLY A 395 12.49 -19.95 24.17
N ILE A 396 13.36 -20.46 23.29
CA ILE A 396 13.47 -21.89 22.97
C ILE A 396 14.12 -22.58 24.18
N VAL A 397 13.32 -23.00 25.15
CA VAL A 397 13.79 -23.81 26.28
C VAL A 397 13.87 -25.27 25.83
N ALA A 398 15.02 -25.90 26.02
CA ALA A 398 15.22 -27.32 25.72
C ALA A 398 14.17 -28.16 26.47
N ALA A 399 13.47 -29.04 25.74
CA ALA A 399 12.36 -29.85 26.26
C ALA A 399 12.76 -30.67 27.50
N GLU A 400 14.03 -31.03 27.62
CA GLU A 400 14.63 -31.77 28.74
C GLU A 400 14.51 -31.05 30.10
N ARG A 401 14.49 -29.71 30.13
CA ARG A 401 14.36 -28.93 31.38
C ARG A 401 12.92 -28.77 31.86
N LEU A 402 11.94 -28.97 30.97
CA LEU A 402 10.51 -28.82 31.25
C LEU A 402 9.82 -30.19 31.48
N PHE A 403 10.57 -31.27 31.29
CA PHE A 403 10.05 -32.62 31.45
C PHE A 403 10.04 -33.02 32.92
N ASN A 404 8.92 -32.76 33.60
CA ASN A 404 8.61 -33.45 34.84
C ASN A 404 7.67 -34.63 34.55
N PRO A 405 8.17 -35.89 34.56
CA PRO A 405 7.36 -37.07 34.25
C PRO A 405 6.25 -37.35 35.27
N THR A 406 6.26 -36.68 36.43
CA THR A 406 5.25 -36.86 37.48
C THR A 406 3.97 -36.05 37.24
N ILE A 407 3.99 -35.10 36.31
CA ILE A 407 2.85 -34.21 36.05
C ILE A 407 1.97 -34.82 34.98
N GLN A 408 0.75 -35.21 35.37
CA GLN A 408 -0.28 -35.67 34.44
C GLN A 408 -1.21 -34.50 34.14
N CYS A 409 -1.08 -33.91 32.94
CA CYS A 409 -1.96 -32.87 32.45
C CYS A 409 -2.74 -33.40 31.26
N ALA A 410 -4.07 -33.37 31.32
CA ALA A 410 -4.91 -33.56 30.14
C ALA A 410 -5.13 -32.21 29.46
N PHE A 411 -4.98 -32.15 28.15
CA PHE A 411 -5.23 -30.94 27.37
C PHE A 411 -5.83 -31.26 26.01
N ASN A 412 -6.67 -30.36 25.51
CA ASN A 412 -7.27 -30.45 24.18
C ASN A 412 -6.46 -29.57 23.21
N VAL A 413 -6.21 -30.06 22.00
CA VAL A 413 -5.46 -29.32 20.98
C VAL A 413 -6.36 -28.99 19.79
N ARG A 414 -6.29 -27.74 19.35
CA ARG A 414 -6.97 -27.27 18.15
C ARG A 414 -5.97 -26.74 17.17
N TYR A 415 -6.18 -27.10 15.90
CA TYR A 415 -5.40 -26.69 14.78
C TYR A 415 -6.23 -25.77 13.89
N PHE A 416 -5.66 -24.62 13.59
CA PHE A 416 -6.20 -23.66 12.66
C PHE A 416 -5.18 -23.44 11.57
N SER A 417 -5.57 -23.59 10.31
CA SER A 417 -4.66 -23.39 9.19
C SER A 417 -5.27 -22.56 8.08
N ALA A 418 -4.46 -21.68 7.50
CA ALA A 418 -4.82 -20.86 6.36
C ALA A 418 -3.57 -20.42 5.59
N GLU A 419 -3.71 -20.22 4.28
CA GLU A 419 -2.73 -19.46 3.50
C GLU A 419 -2.97 -17.97 3.73
N ALA A 420 -2.00 -17.28 4.31
CA ALA A 420 -2.05 -15.86 4.52
C ALA A 420 -1.52 -15.10 3.31
N ILE A 421 -2.33 -14.15 2.82
CA ILE A 421 -1.89 -13.14 1.87
C ILE A 421 -1.56 -11.88 2.65
N SER A 422 -0.35 -11.37 2.46
CA SER A 422 0.15 -10.19 3.17
C SER A 422 0.80 -9.18 2.24
N GLU A 423 0.77 -7.89 2.60
CA GLU A 423 1.36 -6.79 1.82
C GLU A 423 2.43 -6.05 2.63
N SER A 424 3.50 -5.58 1.97
CA SER A 424 4.50 -4.68 2.56
C SER A 424 4.97 -3.62 1.57
N VAL A 425 5.49 -2.49 2.06
CA VAL A 425 5.99 -1.37 1.23
C VAL A 425 7.40 -1.61 0.70
N THR A 426 8.15 -2.51 1.33
CA THR A 426 9.49 -2.94 0.93
C THR A 426 9.63 -4.45 1.12
N PRO A 427 10.50 -5.15 0.37
CA PRO A 427 10.62 -6.60 0.45
C PRO A 427 10.89 -7.13 1.87
N ASP A 428 11.79 -6.48 2.60
CA ASP A 428 12.14 -6.83 3.99
C ASP A 428 11.31 -6.03 5.03
N GLY A 429 10.34 -5.24 4.57
CA GLY A 429 9.51 -4.39 5.43
C GLY A 429 8.45 -5.18 6.17
N VAL A 430 7.92 -4.57 7.23
CA VAL A 430 6.82 -5.11 8.03
C VAL A 430 5.61 -5.42 7.14
N ARG A 431 5.01 -6.60 7.33
CA ARG A 431 3.91 -7.12 6.53
C ARG A 431 2.57 -6.90 7.21
N GLU A 432 1.55 -6.64 6.41
CA GLU A 432 0.16 -6.52 6.85
C GLU A 432 -0.66 -7.69 6.30
N LEU A 433 -1.44 -8.35 7.16
CA LEU A 433 -2.35 -9.42 6.72
C LEU A 433 -3.55 -8.82 5.96
N VAL A 434 -3.79 -9.33 4.75
CA VAL A 434 -4.86 -8.84 3.84
C VAL A 434 -5.94 -9.88 3.61
N ALA A 435 -5.58 -11.16 3.50
CA ALA A 435 -6.55 -12.23 3.28
C ALA A 435 -6.09 -13.54 3.90
N LEU A 436 -7.05 -14.43 4.15
CA LEU A 436 -6.82 -15.81 4.60
C LEU A 436 -7.55 -16.72 3.61
N GLU A 437 -6.81 -17.62 2.96
CA GLU A 437 -7.32 -18.54 1.95
C GLU A 437 -7.21 -19.98 2.47
N THR A 438 -8.23 -20.80 2.22
CA THR A 438 -8.16 -22.25 2.49
C THR A 438 -7.40 -22.94 1.37
N SER A 439 -6.59 -23.96 1.71
CA SER A 439 -5.74 -24.65 0.74
C SER A 439 -5.68 -26.13 1.04
N GLY A 440 -6.18 -26.95 0.11
CA GLY A 440 -6.15 -28.40 0.25
C GLY A 440 -4.73 -28.99 0.33
N ARG A 441 -3.70 -28.26 -0.14
CA ARG A 441 -2.30 -28.68 0.07
C ARG A 441 -1.88 -28.46 1.52
N LEU A 442 -2.16 -27.27 2.06
CA LEU A 442 -1.89 -26.96 3.46
C LEU A 442 -2.66 -27.91 4.38
N ALA A 443 -3.93 -28.20 4.07
CA ALA A 443 -4.75 -29.19 4.78
C ALA A 443 -4.05 -30.54 4.92
N LYS A 444 -3.53 -31.05 3.80
CA LYS A 444 -2.81 -32.35 3.75
C LYS A 444 -1.51 -32.32 4.54
N ASP A 445 -0.75 -31.23 4.46
CA ASP A 445 0.51 -31.11 5.20
C ASP A 445 0.26 -30.92 6.71
N VAL A 446 -0.78 -30.20 7.10
CA VAL A 446 -1.24 -30.11 8.49
C VAL A 446 -1.77 -31.46 8.98
N ALA A 447 -2.45 -32.25 8.15
CA ALA A 447 -2.84 -33.61 8.50
C ALA A 447 -1.61 -34.49 8.80
N LYS A 448 -0.54 -34.41 7.99
CA LYS A 448 0.73 -35.11 8.30
C LYS A 448 1.32 -34.66 9.63
N LEU A 449 1.26 -33.35 9.93
CA LEU A 449 1.74 -32.80 11.21
C LEU A 449 0.95 -33.35 12.40
N LYS A 450 -0.37 -33.47 12.27
CA LYS A 450 -1.28 -34.00 13.30
C LYS A 450 -1.02 -35.47 13.60
N PHE A 451 -0.69 -36.26 12.58
CA PHE A 451 -0.42 -37.69 12.73
C PHE A 451 1.08 -38.02 12.90
N LEU A 452 1.93 -37.03 13.16
CA LEU A 452 3.28 -37.33 13.61
C LEU A 452 3.19 -38.21 14.87
N PRO A 453 4.04 -39.23 15.02
CA PRO A 453 3.99 -40.12 16.18
C PRO A 453 4.45 -39.34 17.42
N PHE A 454 3.54 -38.61 18.04
CA PHE A 454 3.70 -38.17 19.41
C PHE A 454 3.79 -39.47 20.23
N GLN A 455 4.81 -39.63 21.08
CA GLN A 455 4.87 -40.72 22.07
C GLN A 455 3.82 -40.49 23.18
N VAL A 456 2.59 -40.29 22.78
CA VAL A 456 1.43 -39.95 23.58
C VAL A 456 0.39 -41.00 23.23
N ARG A 457 -0.05 -41.78 24.22
CA ARG A 457 -1.11 -42.77 24.01
C ARG A 457 -2.41 -42.00 23.74
N PHE A 458 -2.81 -41.95 22.47
CA PHE A 458 -4.10 -41.41 22.08
C PHE A 458 -5.22 -42.34 22.54
N SER A 459 -5.98 -41.95 23.56
CA SER A 459 -7.32 -42.51 23.80
C SER A 459 -8.37 -41.52 23.32
N GLU A 460 -9.04 -41.85 22.22
CA GLU A 460 -10.19 -41.09 21.73
C GLU A 460 -11.41 -41.47 22.60
N ARG A 461 -11.94 -40.54 23.40
CA ARG A 461 -13.22 -40.70 24.11
C ARG A 461 -14.17 -39.58 23.70
N TYR A 462 -15.10 -39.90 22.79
CA TYR A 462 -16.42 -39.28 22.45
C TYR A 462 -16.62 -37.74 22.50
N PRO A 463 -17.51 -37.18 21.65
CA PRO A 463 -17.51 -35.75 21.31
C PRO A 463 -18.11 -34.90 22.44
N SER A 464 -17.35 -33.97 22.99
CA SER A 464 -17.92 -32.90 23.81
C SER A 464 -18.29 -31.71 22.92
N VAL A 465 -19.57 -31.38 22.95
CA VAL A 465 -20.17 -30.19 22.34
C VAL A 465 -19.48 -28.96 22.94
N TRP A 466 -18.71 -28.27 22.12
CA TRP A 466 -18.21 -26.94 22.47
C TRP A 466 -19.35 -25.96 22.32
N LYS A 467 -19.87 -25.45 23.44
CA LYS A 467 -20.69 -24.24 23.41
C LYS A 467 -19.78 -23.04 23.22
N THR A 468 -20.01 -22.32 22.13
CA THR A 468 -19.40 -21.02 21.87
C THR A 468 -20.12 -19.99 22.75
N ASP A 469 -19.79 -19.90 24.03
CA ASP A 469 -20.35 -18.86 24.88
C ASP A 469 -19.68 -17.53 24.53
N MET A 470 -20.21 -16.86 23.50
CA MET A 470 -19.95 -15.46 23.20
C MET A 470 -21.19 -14.67 23.63
N PRO A 471 -21.11 -13.82 24.67
CA PRO A 471 -22.24 -12.96 25.01
C PRO A 471 -22.43 -11.92 23.89
N GLY A 472 -23.55 -12.01 23.16
CA GLY A 472 -24.04 -10.96 22.26
C GLY A 472 -23.99 -11.24 20.75
N CYS A 473 -24.07 -12.50 20.31
CA CYS A 473 -24.55 -12.80 18.96
C CYS A 473 -25.96 -13.38 19.09
N ASP A 474 -26.96 -12.53 18.84
CA ASP A 474 -28.33 -12.98 18.62
C ASP A 474 -28.35 -13.76 17.29
N ASP A 475 -28.43 -15.09 17.39
CA ASP A 475 -28.53 -16.03 16.28
C ASP A 475 -30.00 -16.16 15.78
N ASP A 476 -30.62 -15.04 15.39
CA ASP A 476 -31.98 -15.06 14.81
C ASP A 476 -31.99 -14.91 13.27
N GLU A 477 -30.83 -14.81 12.60
CA GLU A 477 -30.77 -14.66 11.13
C GLU A 477 -30.14 -15.86 10.37
N GLU A 478 -29.50 -16.82 11.03
CA GLU A 478 -28.89 -17.98 10.33
C GLU A 478 -29.83 -19.17 10.13
N GLU A 479 -31.00 -19.23 10.80
CA GLU A 479 -31.96 -20.33 10.63
C GLU A 479 -32.90 -20.16 9.41
N GLN A 480 -32.99 -18.96 8.81
CA GLN A 480 -33.83 -18.73 7.62
C GLN A 480 -33.13 -19.04 6.29
N VAL A 481 -31.80 -19.07 6.22
CA VAL A 481 -31.08 -19.29 4.95
C VAL A 481 -30.92 -20.78 4.60
N ILE A 482 -31.12 -21.68 5.57
CA ILE A 482 -31.03 -23.13 5.34
C ILE A 482 -32.39 -23.72 4.92
N ALA A 483 -33.52 -23.12 5.35
CA ALA A 483 -34.86 -23.60 5.00
C ALA A 483 -35.28 -23.28 3.54
N GLU A 484 -34.73 -22.23 2.91
CA GLU A 484 -35.08 -21.89 1.51
C GLU A 484 -34.33 -22.72 0.45
N ASN A 485 -33.22 -23.40 0.80
CA ASN A 485 -32.48 -24.24 -0.15
C ASN A 485 -32.84 -25.73 -0.10
N GLU A 486 -33.56 -26.20 0.92
CA GLU A 486 -34.08 -27.58 0.98
C GLU A 486 -35.50 -27.73 0.39
N GLY A 487 -36.21 -26.61 0.16
CA GLY A 487 -37.51 -26.59 -0.52
C GLY A 487 -37.45 -26.73 -2.04
N ALA A 488 -36.28 -26.53 -2.67
CA ALA A 488 -36.14 -26.51 -4.13
C ALA A 488 -35.72 -27.86 -4.75
N PHE A 489 -35.51 -28.91 -3.95
CA PHE A 489 -35.04 -30.22 -4.45
C PHE A 489 -36.08 -31.35 -4.36
N LYS A 490 -37.35 -31.03 -4.08
CA LYS A 490 -38.46 -31.99 -4.08
C LYS A 490 -39.64 -31.49 -4.89
N THR A 491 -39.49 -31.42 -6.21
CA THR A 491 -40.60 -31.54 -7.17
C THR A 491 -40.01 -31.88 -8.54
N GLY A 492 -40.36 -33.04 -9.10
CA GLY A 492 -40.12 -33.30 -10.53
C GLY A 492 -39.65 -34.70 -10.94
N GLU A 493 -40.14 -35.78 -10.33
CA GLU A 493 -40.20 -37.08 -11.02
C GLU A 493 -41.62 -37.64 -10.86
N GLU A 494 -42.45 -37.45 -11.89
CA GLU A 494 -43.49 -38.41 -12.29
C GLU A 494 -44.16 -37.98 -13.62
N GLY A 495 -44.17 -38.91 -14.58
CA GLY A 495 -45.23 -39.02 -15.59
C GLY A 495 -44.96 -38.43 -16.97
N GLY A 496 -44.89 -39.29 -18.00
CA GLY A 496 -45.04 -38.83 -19.39
C GLY A 496 -44.64 -39.80 -20.50
N GLU A 497 -45.23 -40.99 -20.57
CA GLU A 497 -45.32 -41.76 -21.83
C GLU A 497 -46.11 -40.97 -22.90
N GLY A 498 -45.68 -41.04 -24.18
CA GLY A 498 -46.58 -40.72 -25.29
C GLY A 498 -45.94 -40.27 -26.62
N ARG A 499 -45.73 -41.23 -27.54
CA ARG A 499 -45.91 -41.19 -29.01
C ARG A 499 -45.81 -39.84 -29.77
N ALA A 500 -44.99 -39.78 -30.84
CA ALA A 500 -45.40 -40.02 -32.25
C ALA A 500 -44.40 -39.48 -33.30
N ALA A 501 -44.24 -40.27 -34.39
CA ALA A 501 -44.03 -39.90 -35.81
C ALA A 501 -42.80 -39.06 -36.21
N VAL A 502 -41.80 -39.56 -36.95
CA VAL A 502 -41.80 -40.01 -38.37
C VAL A 502 -42.59 -39.08 -39.30
N GLY A 503 -41.86 -38.23 -40.02
CA GLY A 503 -42.34 -37.44 -41.15
C GLY A 503 -41.18 -36.95 -42.00
N SER A 504 -40.89 -37.68 -43.07
CA SER A 504 -40.01 -37.32 -44.19
C SER A 504 -40.55 -36.15 -45.02
N GLY A 505 -39.67 -35.38 -45.67
CA GLY A 505 -40.01 -34.78 -46.98
C GLY A 505 -39.37 -33.44 -47.30
N ALA A 506 -38.60 -33.45 -48.40
CA ALA A 506 -38.09 -32.36 -49.25
C ALA A 506 -36.97 -31.46 -48.71
#